data_AF-A0A524L286-F1
#
_entry.id   AF-A0A524L286-F1
#
_cell.length_a   1.000
_cell.length_b   1.000
_cell.length_c   1.000
_cell.angle_alpha   90.00
_cell.angle_beta   90.00
_cell.angle_gamma   90.00
#
_symmetry.space_group_name_H-M   'P 1'
#
loop_
_entity.id
_entity.type
_entity.pdbx_description
1 polymer ?
#
loop_
_entity_poly.entity_id
_entity_poly.type
_entity_poly.pdbx_seq_one_letter_code
_entity_poly.pdbx_strand_id
1 'polypeptide(L)'
;VFTHCATHNVRNTTIREALASPLFKAIRKRQPYSDNLMLPCMIIDNPNVLREVVKECDAYPTHGNAQTVITEYAEHLDKYSREYAELCQPFWEKVYIRKEGMPKTIPEKLDEVKDLIEEIKK
;
A
#
# COMPACT_ATOMS: atom_id res chain seq x y z
N VAL A 1 -2.20 -0.79 8.99
CA VAL A 1 -3.13 0.36 8.81
C VAL A 1 -4.44 -0.18 8.28
N PHE A 2 -5.56 0.26 8.86
CA PHE A 2 -6.91 -0.15 8.47
C PHE A 2 -7.73 1.12 8.29
N THR A 3 -8.23 1.37 7.09
CA THR A 3 -9.15 2.48 6.81
C THR A 3 -10.48 1.92 6.31
N HIS A 4 -11.56 2.46 6.85
CA HIS A 4 -12.89 1.97 6.55
C HIS A 4 -13.61 2.94 5.61
N CYS A 5 -13.62 2.63 4.33
CA CYS A 5 -14.58 3.19 3.39
C CYS A 5 -15.44 2.07 2.80
N ALA A 6 -16.68 2.38 2.45
CA ALA A 6 -17.61 1.42 1.88
C ALA A 6 -18.47 2.08 0.80
N THR A 7 -19.02 1.25 -0.08
CA THR A 7 -20.12 1.61 -0.99
C THR A 7 -21.38 0.80 -0.72
N HIS A 8 -21.27 -0.30 0.04
CA HIS A 8 -22.32 -1.29 0.27
C HIS A 8 -22.35 -1.70 1.74
N ASN A 9 -23.53 -2.07 2.25
CA ASN A 9 -23.72 -2.58 3.61
C ASN A 9 -24.34 -3.98 3.57
N VAL A 10 -23.67 -4.99 4.13
CA VAL A 10 -24.17 -6.38 4.08
C VAL A 10 -25.49 -6.61 4.82
N ARG A 11 -25.99 -5.62 5.60
CA ARG A 11 -27.34 -5.64 6.17
C ARG A 11 -28.44 -5.42 5.12
N ASN A 12 -28.11 -4.77 4.01
CA ASN A 12 -29.07 -4.42 2.96
C ASN A 12 -28.66 -4.87 1.54
N THR A 13 -27.53 -5.59 1.40
CA THR A 13 -27.10 -6.21 0.16
C THR A 13 -26.52 -7.61 0.41
N THR A 14 -26.50 -8.46 -0.60
CA THR A 14 -25.84 -9.77 -0.50
C THR A 14 -24.31 -9.64 -0.55
N ILE A 15 -23.59 -10.62 0.00
CA ILE A 15 -22.13 -10.70 -0.11
C ILE A 15 -21.69 -10.73 -1.59
N ARG A 16 -22.44 -11.44 -2.44
CA ARG A 16 -22.17 -11.52 -3.89
C ARG A 16 -22.18 -10.14 -4.53
N GLU A 17 -23.22 -9.35 -4.28
CA GLU A 17 -23.35 -7.98 -4.80
C GLU A 17 -22.28 -7.06 -4.21
N ALA A 18 -22.06 -7.12 -2.89
CA ALA A 18 -21.04 -6.34 -2.22
C ALA A 18 -19.65 -6.58 -2.83
N LEU A 19 -19.25 -7.84 -3.06
CA LEU A 19 -17.98 -8.21 -3.69
C LEU A 19 -17.89 -7.81 -5.18
N ALA A 20 -19.03 -7.70 -5.85
CA ALA A 20 -19.17 -7.22 -7.22
C ALA A 20 -19.32 -5.69 -7.34
N SER A 21 -19.24 -4.96 -6.22
CA SER A 21 -19.39 -3.51 -6.17
C SER A 21 -18.35 -2.77 -7.02
N PRO A 22 -18.66 -1.52 -7.45
CA PRO A 22 -17.69 -0.65 -8.13
C PRO A 22 -16.39 -0.50 -7.33
N LEU A 23 -16.49 -0.34 -6.00
CA LEU A 23 -15.34 -0.23 -5.10
C LEU A 23 -14.36 -1.39 -5.25
N PHE A 24 -14.81 -2.64 -5.05
CA PHE A 24 -13.88 -3.78 -5.17
C PHE A 24 -13.44 -4.04 -6.62
N LYS A 25 -14.27 -3.70 -7.63
CA LYS A 25 -13.84 -3.77 -9.04
C LYS A 25 -12.73 -2.77 -9.33
N ALA A 26 -12.83 -1.54 -8.85
CA ALA A 26 -11.85 -0.48 -9.02
C ALA A 26 -10.52 -0.82 -8.33
N ILE A 27 -10.58 -1.41 -7.13
CA ILE A 27 -9.40 -1.93 -6.40
C ILE A 27 -8.71 -3.02 -7.21
N ARG A 28 -9.44 -4.08 -7.61
CA ARG A 28 -8.87 -5.21 -8.37
C ARG A 28 -8.30 -4.80 -9.72
N LYS A 29 -8.96 -3.88 -10.44
CA LYS A 29 -8.52 -3.40 -11.76
C LYS A 29 -7.15 -2.72 -11.70
N ARG A 30 -6.78 -2.14 -10.56
CA ARG A 30 -5.53 -1.40 -10.37
C ARG A 30 -4.40 -2.27 -9.81
N GLN A 31 -4.65 -3.53 -9.44
CA GLN A 31 -3.60 -4.41 -8.94
C GLN A 31 -2.77 -5.00 -10.10
N PRO A 32 -1.43 -5.09 -9.96
CA PRO A 32 -0.61 -4.55 -8.87
C PRO A 32 -0.48 -3.02 -8.95
N TYR A 33 -0.35 -2.35 -7.81
CA TYR A 33 -0.28 -0.88 -7.75
C TYR A 33 1.10 -0.29 -8.07
N SER A 34 2.13 -1.14 -8.06
CA SER A 34 3.53 -0.82 -8.31
C SER A 34 4.20 -2.04 -8.94
N ASP A 35 5.20 -1.81 -9.79
CA ASP A 35 6.06 -2.86 -10.34
C ASP A 35 6.94 -3.52 -9.26
N ASN A 36 7.21 -2.78 -8.17
CA ASN A 36 7.83 -3.30 -6.96
C ASN A 36 6.75 -3.85 -6.02
N LEU A 37 6.63 -5.19 -5.95
CA LEU A 37 5.59 -5.85 -5.15
C LEU A 37 5.86 -5.79 -3.63
N MET A 38 6.98 -5.21 -3.19
CA MET A 38 7.17 -4.81 -1.78
C MET A 38 6.38 -3.54 -1.41
N LEU A 39 5.72 -2.91 -2.39
CA LEU A 39 4.81 -1.79 -2.20
C LEU A 39 3.34 -2.21 -2.49
N PRO A 40 2.78 -3.22 -1.80
CA PRO A 40 1.48 -3.81 -2.19
C PRO A 40 0.27 -2.99 -1.71
N CYS A 41 0.43 -2.09 -0.74
CA CYS A 41 -0.69 -1.47 -0.07
C CYS A 41 -1.15 -0.20 -0.80
N MET A 42 -2.43 -0.16 -1.21
CA MET A 42 -3.02 1.07 -1.78
C MET A 42 -3.19 2.19 -0.76
N ILE A 43 -3.12 1.89 0.54
CA ILE A 43 -3.33 2.87 1.61
C ILE A 43 -2.03 3.57 2.00
N ILE A 44 -0.96 2.79 2.19
CA ILE A 44 0.32 3.27 2.72
C ILE A 44 1.34 3.47 1.62
N ASP A 45 1.53 2.46 0.77
CA ASP A 45 2.64 2.42 -0.19
C ASP A 45 2.29 3.15 -1.49
N ASN A 46 1.02 3.13 -1.88
CA ASN A 46 0.49 3.81 -3.06
C ASN A 46 -0.74 4.67 -2.71
N PRO A 47 -0.62 5.65 -1.79
CA PRO A 47 -1.76 6.38 -1.21
C PRO A 47 -2.62 7.12 -2.25
N ASN A 48 -2.04 7.51 -3.40
CA ASN A 48 -2.79 8.07 -4.53
C ASN A 48 -3.86 7.11 -5.06
N VAL A 49 -3.59 5.80 -5.09
CA VAL A 49 -4.55 4.79 -5.55
C VAL A 49 -5.79 4.77 -4.67
N LEU A 50 -5.63 4.82 -3.34
CA LEU A 50 -6.78 4.89 -2.44
C LEU A 50 -7.61 6.15 -2.70
N ARG A 51 -6.98 7.32 -2.84
CA ARG A 51 -7.67 8.59 -3.10
C ARG A 51 -8.47 8.55 -4.39
N GLU A 52 -7.88 8.01 -5.46
CA GLU A 52 -8.55 7.83 -6.74
C GLU A 52 -9.73 6.88 -6.64
N VAL A 53 -9.55 5.72 -6.00
CA VAL A 53 -10.60 4.70 -5.83
C VAL A 53 -11.77 5.26 -5.01
N VAL A 54 -11.49 5.93 -3.90
CA VAL A 54 -12.52 6.54 -3.05
C VAL A 54 -13.31 7.58 -3.83
N LYS A 55 -12.61 8.44 -4.58
CA LYS A 55 -13.24 9.48 -5.41
C LYS A 55 -14.05 8.90 -6.57
N GLU A 56 -13.51 7.90 -7.28
CA GLU A 56 -14.18 7.26 -8.43
C GLU A 56 -15.45 6.52 -8.01
N CYS A 57 -15.42 5.85 -6.86
CA CYS A 57 -16.50 4.97 -6.41
C CYS A 57 -17.48 5.63 -5.44
N ASP A 58 -17.28 6.91 -5.11
CA ASP A 58 -18.04 7.62 -4.08
C ASP A 58 -18.11 6.84 -2.74
N ALA A 59 -16.97 6.30 -2.33
CA ALA A 59 -16.89 5.47 -1.13
C ALA A 59 -16.95 6.35 0.13
N TYR A 60 -17.89 6.07 1.02
CA TYR A 60 -18.09 6.86 2.23
C TYR A 60 -17.32 6.28 3.43
N PRO A 61 -16.83 7.12 4.36
CA PRO A 61 -16.16 6.65 5.58
C PRO A 61 -17.17 5.95 6.50
N THR A 62 -16.81 4.81 7.07
CA THR A 62 -17.71 4.09 8.01
C THR A 62 -17.35 4.31 9.48
N HIS A 63 -16.38 5.19 9.77
CA HIS A 63 -15.97 5.59 11.11
C HIS A 63 -15.56 7.07 11.08
N GLY A 64 -15.77 7.81 12.17
CA GLY A 64 -15.61 9.27 12.20
C GLY A 64 -14.22 9.75 11.73
N ASN A 65 -13.18 8.99 12.03
CA ASN A 65 -11.80 9.34 11.68
C ASN A 65 -11.28 8.63 10.42
N ALA A 66 -12.10 7.82 9.72
CA ALA A 66 -11.61 7.03 8.58
C ALA A 66 -11.13 7.91 7.42
N GLN A 67 -11.70 9.10 7.26
CA GLN A 67 -11.36 10.04 6.20
C GLN A 67 -9.95 10.66 6.38
N THR A 68 -9.45 10.73 7.63
CA THR A 68 -8.17 11.37 7.95
C THR A 68 -6.99 10.81 7.15
N VAL A 69 -7.04 9.53 6.76
CA VAL A 69 -5.99 8.88 5.96
C VAL A 69 -5.83 9.50 4.57
N ILE A 70 -6.90 10.05 3.99
CA ILE A 70 -6.89 10.72 2.68
C ILE A 70 -7.01 12.24 2.78
N THR A 71 -7.12 12.78 3.99
CA THR A 71 -7.14 14.22 4.28
C THR A 71 -5.94 14.61 5.13
N GLU A 72 -6.09 14.60 6.46
CA GLU A 72 -5.12 15.11 7.44
C GLU A 72 -3.73 14.44 7.34
N TYR A 73 -3.70 13.12 7.09
CA TYR A 73 -2.46 12.34 6.99
C TYR A 73 -1.99 12.15 5.54
N ALA A 74 -2.63 12.77 4.56
CA ALA A 74 -2.34 12.52 3.15
C ALA A 74 -0.87 12.82 2.80
N GLU A 75 -0.38 14.02 3.16
CA GLU A 75 1.00 14.43 2.88
C GLU A 75 2.03 13.56 3.62
N HIS A 76 1.72 13.16 4.86
CA HIS A 76 2.58 12.27 5.63
C HIS A 76 2.72 10.91 4.95
N LEU A 77 1.63 10.34 4.45
CA LEU A 77 1.65 9.06 3.72
C LEU A 77 2.34 9.19 2.37
N ASP A 78 2.19 10.33 1.69
CA ASP A 78 2.93 10.60 0.44
C ASP A 78 4.44 10.67 0.68
N LYS A 79 4.87 11.28 1.79
CA LYS A 79 6.27 11.31 2.19
C LYS A 79 6.76 9.90 2.55
N TYR A 80 6.02 9.20 3.41
CA TYR A 80 6.36 7.85 3.86
C TYR A 80 6.48 6.86 2.69
N SER A 81 5.50 6.85 1.77
CA SER A 81 5.52 5.97 0.59
C SER A 81 6.75 6.18 -0.27
N ARG A 82 7.12 7.44 -0.55
CA ARG A 82 8.35 7.76 -1.30
C ARG A 82 9.61 7.27 -0.60
N GLU A 83 9.75 7.58 0.68
CA GLU A 83 10.92 7.19 1.48
C GLU A 83 11.06 5.66 1.57
N TYR A 84 9.93 4.95 1.75
CA TYR A 84 9.94 3.49 1.79
C TYR A 84 10.22 2.87 0.41
N ALA A 85 9.68 3.43 -0.67
CA ALA A 85 9.98 3.00 -2.03
C ALA A 85 11.47 3.12 -2.35
N GLU A 86 12.10 4.25 -2.02
CA GLU A 86 13.55 4.45 -2.17
C GLU A 86 14.37 3.43 -1.35
N LEU A 87 13.89 3.08 -0.16
CA LEU A 87 14.54 2.11 0.72
C LEU A 87 14.49 0.68 0.17
N CYS A 88 13.33 0.25 -0.31
CA CYS A 88 13.11 -1.14 -0.72
C CYS A 88 13.52 -1.40 -2.18
N GLN A 89 13.60 -0.37 -3.02
CA GLN A 89 13.93 -0.51 -4.44
C GLN A 89 15.26 -1.26 -4.70
N PRO A 90 16.37 -0.93 -4.03
CA PRO A 90 17.62 -1.67 -4.23
C PRO A 90 17.50 -3.16 -3.88
N PHE A 91 16.73 -3.49 -2.83
CA PHE A 91 16.50 -4.88 -2.42
C PHE A 91 15.67 -5.60 -3.48
N TRP A 92 14.59 -4.96 -3.93
CA TRP A 92 13.70 -5.49 -4.96
C TRP A 92 14.47 -5.84 -6.23
N GLU A 93 15.31 -4.91 -6.70
CA GLU A 93 16.13 -5.13 -7.88
C GLU A 93 17.15 -6.25 -7.70
N LYS A 94 17.86 -6.28 -6.57
CA LYS A 94 18.88 -7.30 -6.29
C LYS A 94 18.29 -8.70 -6.18
N VAL A 95 17.24 -8.86 -5.38
CA VAL A 95 16.69 -10.16 -4.97
C VAL A 95 15.67 -10.69 -5.98
N TYR A 96 14.76 -9.85 -6.48
CA TYR A 96 13.63 -10.32 -7.28
C TYR A 96 13.83 -10.09 -8.79
N ILE A 97 14.47 -8.99 -9.19
CA ILE A 97 14.75 -8.71 -10.61
C ILE A 97 16.01 -9.42 -11.08
N ARG A 98 17.17 -9.19 -10.43
CA ARG A 98 18.46 -9.77 -10.79
C ARG A 98 18.70 -11.16 -10.22
N LYS A 99 17.96 -11.55 -9.17
CA LYS A 99 18.01 -12.87 -8.52
C LYS A 99 19.42 -13.21 -7.99
N GLU A 100 20.11 -12.23 -7.42
CA GLU A 100 21.47 -12.38 -6.87
C GLU A 100 21.50 -13.08 -5.50
N GLY A 101 20.34 -13.47 -4.98
CA GLY A 101 20.19 -14.09 -3.66
C GLY A 101 19.90 -13.06 -2.56
N MET A 102 19.61 -13.57 -1.37
CA MET A 102 19.31 -12.73 -0.20
C MET A 102 20.60 -12.06 0.33
N PRO A 103 20.52 -10.83 0.85
CA PRO A 103 21.58 -10.26 1.68
C PRO A 103 21.90 -11.19 2.86
N LYS A 104 23.17 -11.22 3.26
CA LYS A 104 23.65 -12.00 4.40
C LYS A 104 23.15 -11.41 5.72
N THR A 105 23.05 -10.09 5.78
CA THR A 105 22.53 -9.39 6.95
C THR A 105 21.02 -9.53 7.00
N ILE A 106 20.49 -10.17 8.03
CA ILE A 106 19.06 -10.13 8.36
C ILE A 106 18.97 -9.32 9.65
N PRO A 107 18.50 -8.05 9.60
CA PRO A 107 18.50 -7.19 10.77
C PRO A 107 17.50 -7.72 11.80
N GLU A 108 17.99 -8.09 12.97
CA GLU A 108 17.18 -8.38 14.17
C GLU A 108 16.92 -7.11 14.97
N LYS A 109 17.78 -6.09 14.81
CA LYS A 109 17.69 -4.79 15.48
C LYS A 109 17.67 -3.65 14.48
N LEU A 110 17.10 -2.51 14.90
CA LEU A 110 16.99 -1.32 14.07
C LEU A 110 18.36 -0.81 13.59
N ASP A 111 19.39 -0.92 14.42
CA ASP A 111 20.73 -0.43 14.08
C ASP A 111 21.38 -1.23 12.93
N GLU A 112 21.05 -2.51 12.81
CA GLU A 112 21.56 -3.42 11.76
C GLU A 112 20.91 -3.15 10.39
N VAL A 113 19.83 -2.36 10.35
CA VAL A 113 19.17 -1.98 9.09
C VAL A 113 20.12 -1.18 8.20
N LYS A 114 21.02 -0.39 8.79
CA LYS A 114 22.04 0.36 8.03
C LYS A 114 23.00 -0.58 7.30
N ASP A 115 23.45 -1.62 7.98
CA ASP A 115 24.36 -2.62 7.42
C ASP A 115 23.70 -3.38 6.28
N LEU A 116 22.42 -3.75 6.44
CA LEU A 116 21.60 -4.32 5.37
C LEU A 116 21.51 -3.36 4.17
N ILE A 117 21.19 -2.08 4.39
CA ILE A 117 21.07 -1.09 3.31
C ILE A 117 22.39 -0.94 2.55
N GLU A 118 23.52 -0.86 3.27
CA GLU A 118 24.85 -0.79 2.66
C GLU A 118 25.18 -2.04 1.85
N GLU A 119 24.82 -3.23 2.35
CA GLU A 119 25.03 -4.49 1.64
C GLU A 119 24.18 -4.59 0.37
N ILE A 120 22.95 -4.09 0.39
CA ILE A 120 22.06 -4.10 -0.78
C ILE A 120 22.56 -3.12 -1.86
N LYS A 121 23.14 -1.97 -1.45
CA LYS A 121 23.66 -0.95 -2.36
C LYS A 121 24.98 -1.32 -3.04
N LYS A 122 25.71 -2.30 -2.49
CA LYS A 122 26.91 -2.90 -3.10
C LYS A 122 26.53 -3.95 -4.14
#